data_AF-A0A662HL92-F1
#
_entry.id   AF-A0A662HL92-F1
#
_cell.length_a   1.000
_cell.length_b   1.000
_cell.length_c   1.000
_cell.angle_alpha   90.00
_cell.angle_beta   90.00
_cell.angle_gamma   90.00
#
_symmetry.space_group_name_H-M   'P 1'
#
loop_
_entity.id
_entity.type
_entity.pdbx_description
1 polymer ?
#
loop_
_entity_poly.entity_id
_entity_poly.type
_entity_poly.pdbx_seq_one_letter_code
_entity_poly.pdbx_strand_id
1 'polypeptide(L)'
;MEYHVAGGWLNLKRVSSWSRVGSRLGEEPRRVVLWPLYFDARRSREEGRRVPKHLAVEGPSAEEVARAARAAGYQVEVDLEARHPSTWFEGRGRVFVLTDEPKTAVIRKVAVKLRQLRSSRASS
;
A
#
# COMPACT_ATOMS: atom_id res chain seq x y z
N MET A 1 23.63 31.84 -7.66
CA MET A 1 23.10 31.85 -6.29
C MET A 1 22.92 30.41 -5.86
N GLU A 2 23.93 29.90 -5.17
CA GLU A 2 23.99 28.54 -4.66
C GLU A 2 23.12 28.41 -3.40
N TYR A 3 22.33 27.35 -3.33
CA TYR A 3 21.71 26.89 -2.10
C TYR A 3 22.28 25.50 -1.79
N HIS A 4 23.04 25.41 -0.71
CA HIS A 4 23.38 24.14 -0.07
C HIS A 4 22.22 23.70 0.81
N VAL A 5 21.58 22.59 0.46
CA VAL A 5 20.80 21.78 1.41
C VAL A 5 21.18 20.32 1.21
N ALA A 6 21.46 19.65 2.32
CA ALA A 6 21.92 18.27 2.38
C ALA A 6 20.91 17.29 1.74
N GLY A 7 21.42 16.36 0.93
CA GLY A 7 20.68 15.13 0.57
C GLY A 7 20.13 15.04 -0.86
N GLY A 8 21.02 14.91 -1.85
CA GLY A 8 20.93 13.82 -2.82
C GLY A 8 19.66 13.60 -3.66
N TRP A 9 19.45 14.44 -4.69
CA TRP A 9 18.93 14.13 -6.04
C TRP A 9 17.81 13.07 -6.24
N LEU A 10 16.57 13.54 -6.47
CA LEU A 10 15.64 12.89 -7.41
C LEU A 10 15.82 13.51 -8.80
N ASN A 11 16.16 12.67 -9.78
CA ASN A 11 16.38 13.02 -11.18
C ASN A 11 15.15 13.74 -11.80
N LEU A 12 15.34 15.00 -12.21
CA LEU A 12 14.31 15.95 -12.69
C LEU A 12 13.56 15.48 -13.94
N LYS A 13 14.07 14.48 -14.67
CA LYS A 13 13.40 13.93 -15.87
C LYS A 13 12.21 13.00 -15.56
N ARG A 14 11.94 12.65 -14.30
CA ARG A 14 10.81 11.77 -13.91
C ARG A 14 9.56 12.51 -13.45
N VAL A 15 9.68 13.81 -13.15
CA VAL A 15 8.59 14.67 -12.66
C VAL A 15 7.63 15.10 -13.77
N SER A 16 8.00 14.93 -15.04
CA SER A 16 7.19 15.36 -16.19
C SER A 16 6.09 14.36 -16.60
N SER A 17 6.02 13.17 -15.99
CA SER A 17 4.96 12.17 -16.26
C SER A 17 3.84 12.16 -15.20
N TRP A 18 3.77 13.16 -14.33
CA TRP A 18 2.78 13.23 -13.24
C TRP A 18 1.58 14.13 -13.57
N SER A 19 1.57 14.82 -14.71
CA SER A 19 0.51 15.77 -15.09
C SER A 19 -0.80 15.14 -15.58
N ARG A 20 -0.97 13.81 -15.55
CA ARG A 20 -2.18 13.14 -16.10
C ARG A 20 -3.01 12.34 -15.09
N VAL A 21 -2.55 12.17 -13.85
CA VAL A 21 -3.33 11.46 -12.83
C VAL A 21 -3.62 12.45 -11.72
N GLY A 22 -4.90 12.84 -11.62
CA GLY A 22 -5.39 14.00 -10.88
C GLY A 22 -4.80 14.13 -9.48
N SER A 23 -3.81 15.02 -9.38
CA SER A 23 -3.35 15.60 -8.13
C SER A 23 -4.48 16.47 -7.57
N ARG A 24 -4.90 16.20 -6.34
CA ARG A 24 -5.61 17.25 -5.58
C ARG A 24 -4.59 18.37 -5.39
N LEU A 25 -4.90 19.54 -5.93
CA LEU A 25 -4.05 20.73 -5.98
C LEU A 25 -3.07 20.84 -4.80
N GLY A 26 -1.79 20.53 -5.04
CA GLY A 26 -0.68 20.92 -4.16
C GLY A 26 -0.21 19.95 -3.08
N GLU A 27 -0.77 18.73 -2.94
CA GLU A 27 -0.19 17.76 -1.99
C GLU A 27 0.94 16.94 -2.64
N GLU A 28 2.13 17.04 -2.05
CA GLU A 28 3.27 16.20 -2.43
C GLU A 28 2.94 14.72 -2.17
N PRO A 29 3.29 13.81 -3.10
CA PRO A 29 3.04 12.39 -2.93
C PRO A 29 3.75 11.87 -1.69
N ARG A 30 3.00 11.21 -0.82
CA ARG A 30 3.48 10.72 0.47
C ARG A 30 3.57 9.21 0.50
N ARG A 31 4.41 8.70 1.40
CA ARG A 31 4.62 7.28 1.59
C ARG A 31 3.58 6.71 2.56
N VAL A 32 2.68 5.88 2.06
CA VAL A 32 1.63 5.20 2.81
C VAL A 32 2.07 3.78 3.16
N VAL A 33 2.04 3.43 4.45
CA VAL A 33 2.33 2.07 4.91
C VAL A 33 1.05 1.24 4.97
N LEU A 34 1.07 0.08 4.31
CA LEU A 34 0.04 -0.95 4.35
C LEU A 34 0.59 -2.20 5.04
N TRP A 35 -0.08 -2.64 6.09
CA TRP A 35 0.20 -3.90 6.75
C TRP A 35 -0.78 -4.97 6.28
N PRO A 36 -0.36 -6.23 6.09
CA PRO A 36 -1.27 -7.31 5.71
C PRO A 36 -2.45 -7.48 6.66
N LEU A 37 -2.23 -7.26 7.96
CA LEU A 37 -3.27 -7.33 8.99
C LEU A 37 -4.47 -6.40 8.73
N TYR A 38 -4.28 -5.29 7.99
CA TYR A 38 -5.37 -4.39 7.63
C TYR A 38 -6.46 -5.09 6.80
N PHE A 39 -6.10 -6.15 6.08
CA PHE A 39 -6.95 -6.88 5.15
C PHE A 39 -7.34 -8.27 5.66
N ASP A 40 -6.85 -8.70 6.83
CA ASP A 40 -7.04 -10.06 7.33
C ASP A 40 -8.46 -10.26 7.90
N ALA A 41 -9.22 -11.17 7.31
CA ALA A 41 -10.57 -11.52 7.73
C ALA A 41 -10.61 -12.20 9.10
N ARG A 42 -9.51 -12.84 9.50
CA ARG A 42 -9.35 -13.55 10.79
C ARG A 42 -9.20 -12.58 11.97
N ARG A 43 -8.93 -11.30 11.70
CA ARG A 43 -8.75 -10.25 12.71
C ARG A 43 -10.01 -9.40 12.86
N SER A 44 -10.28 -8.97 14.08
CA SER A 44 -11.28 -7.96 14.41
C SER A 44 -10.83 -6.56 13.98
N ARG A 45 -11.71 -5.57 14.10
CA ARG A 45 -11.33 -4.16 13.85
C ARG A 45 -10.34 -3.64 14.90
N GLU A 46 -10.50 -4.08 16.15
CA GLU A 46 -9.65 -3.73 17.29
C GLU A 46 -8.26 -4.38 17.15
N GLU A 47 -8.21 -5.60 16.62
CA GLU A 47 -6.97 -6.31 16.29
C GLU A 47 -6.28 -5.78 15.01
N GLY A 48 -6.86 -4.77 14.37
CA GLY A 48 -6.23 -3.99 13.33
C GLY A 48 -6.79 -4.14 11.91
N ARG A 49 -7.80 -4.99 11.67
CA ARG A 49 -8.48 -5.02 10.37
C ARG A 49 -9.08 -3.64 10.07
N ARG A 50 -8.72 -3.06 8.91
CA ARG A 50 -9.16 -1.71 8.50
C ARG A 50 -10.28 -1.73 7.47
N VAL A 51 -10.64 -2.91 6.95
CA VAL A 51 -11.71 -3.08 5.95
C VAL A 51 -12.91 -3.86 6.50
N PRO A 52 -14.10 -3.74 5.87
CA PRO A 52 -15.23 -4.62 6.15
C PRO A 52 -14.90 -6.11 5.93
N LYS A 53 -15.72 -7.03 6.46
CA LYS A 53 -15.51 -8.50 6.33
C LYS A 53 -15.66 -9.00 4.89
N HIS A 54 -16.71 -8.59 4.17
CA HIS A 54 -16.67 -8.64 2.71
C HIS A 54 -15.54 -7.70 2.28
N LEU A 55 -14.74 -7.87 1.23
CA LEU A 55 -13.45 -7.17 1.01
C LEU A 55 -12.24 -7.68 1.82
N ALA A 56 -12.39 -8.14 3.07
CA ALA A 56 -11.28 -8.83 3.75
C ALA A 56 -11.01 -10.21 3.13
N VAL A 57 -9.77 -10.71 3.31
CA VAL A 57 -9.34 -12.06 2.91
C VAL A 57 -8.60 -12.74 4.05
N GLU A 58 -8.60 -14.07 4.12
CA GLU A 58 -7.94 -14.79 5.24
C GLU A 58 -6.42 -14.82 5.10
N GLY A 59 -5.70 -14.28 6.08
CA GLY A 59 -4.24 -14.38 6.18
C GLY A 59 -3.45 -13.90 4.96
N PRO A 60 -3.66 -12.67 4.47
CA PRO A 60 -2.90 -12.13 3.35
C PRO A 60 -1.40 -12.01 3.68
N SER A 61 -0.55 -12.23 2.68
CA SER A 61 0.89 -11.91 2.75
C SER A 61 1.18 -10.48 2.27
N ALA A 62 2.35 -9.91 2.63
CA ALA A 62 2.78 -8.62 2.06
C ALA A 62 2.89 -8.67 0.53
N GLU A 63 3.30 -9.79 -0.05
CA GLU A 63 3.41 -9.95 -1.49
C GLU A 63 2.03 -9.91 -2.18
N GLU A 64 1.02 -10.55 -1.59
CA GLU A 64 -0.35 -10.47 -2.09
C GLU A 64 -0.87 -9.03 -2.03
N VAL A 65 -0.63 -8.32 -0.93
CA VAL A 65 -0.99 -6.91 -0.78
C VAL A 65 -0.24 -6.04 -1.81
N ALA A 66 1.05 -6.31 -2.04
CA ALA A 66 1.85 -5.58 -3.02
C ALA A 66 1.34 -5.80 -4.45
N ARG A 67 1.01 -7.03 -4.83
CA ARG A 67 0.39 -7.33 -6.13
C ARG A 67 -0.95 -6.60 -6.28
N ALA A 68 -1.79 -6.64 -5.26
CA ALA A 68 -3.08 -5.93 -5.28
C ALA A 68 -2.90 -4.41 -5.40
N ALA A 69 -1.91 -3.83 -4.72
CA ALA A 69 -1.59 -2.41 -4.82
C ALA A 69 -1.07 -2.01 -6.21
N ARG A 70 -0.19 -2.82 -6.81
CA ARG A 70 0.24 -2.61 -8.21
C ARG A 70 -0.94 -2.71 -9.18
N ALA A 71 -1.81 -3.71 -9.01
CA ALA A 71 -3.04 -3.87 -9.80
C ALA A 71 -4.06 -2.75 -9.59
N ALA A 72 -3.96 -2.00 -8.49
CA ALA A 72 -4.72 -0.78 -8.23
C ALA A 72 -4.11 0.48 -8.86
N GLY A 73 -2.95 0.36 -9.53
CA GLY A 73 -2.27 1.46 -10.21
C GLY A 73 -1.22 2.19 -9.36
N TYR A 74 -0.85 1.65 -8.20
CA TYR A 74 0.11 2.29 -7.31
C TYR A 74 1.56 1.88 -7.61
N GLN A 75 2.48 2.81 -7.37
CA GLN A 75 3.91 2.50 -7.19
C GLN A 75 4.13 1.89 -5.81
N VAL A 76 4.83 0.77 -5.76
CA VAL A 76 4.92 -0.10 -4.58
C VAL A 76 6.34 -0.53 -4.28
N GLU A 77 6.76 -0.35 -3.05
CA GLU A 77 7.95 -0.97 -2.46
C GLU A 77 7.52 -1.98 -1.39
N VAL A 78 8.26 -3.07 -1.25
CA VAL A 78 7.96 -4.11 -0.26
C VAL A 78 9.16 -4.28 0.65
N ASP A 79 8.89 -4.31 1.94
CA ASP A 79 9.87 -4.60 2.97
C ASP A 79 9.43 -5.90 3.64
N LEU A 80 9.97 -7.02 3.15
CA LEU A 80 9.61 -8.37 3.58
C LEU A 80 10.20 -8.70 4.95
N GLU A 81 11.25 -7.99 5.37
CA GLU A 81 11.94 -8.21 6.65
C GLU A 81 11.31 -7.41 7.80
N ALA A 82 10.48 -6.40 7.48
CA ALA A 82 9.78 -5.62 8.49
C ALA A 82 8.83 -6.46 9.37
N ARG A 83 8.98 -6.23 10.67
CA ARG A 83 8.13 -6.77 11.74
C ARG A 83 7.26 -5.66 12.34
N HIS A 84 5.97 -5.95 12.58
CA HIS A 84 5.06 -4.98 13.21
C HIS A 84 5.32 -4.92 14.73
N PRO A 85 5.41 -3.74 15.37
CA PRO A 85 5.80 -3.63 16.79
C PRO A 85 4.91 -4.40 17.78
N SER A 86 3.60 -4.48 17.53
CA SER A 86 2.65 -5.22 18.38
C SER A 86 2.45 -6.69 17.97
N THR A 87 3.07 -7.14 16.87
CA THR A 87 2.99 -8.52 16.34
C THR A 87 4.35 -8.92 15.76
N TRP A 88 5.41 -8.66 16.53
CA TRP A 88 6.79 -8.82 16.07
C TRP A 88 7.11 -10.27 15.69
N PHE A 89 6.42 -11.24 16.31
CA PHE A 89 6.50 -12.68 16.02
C PHE A 89 5.90 -13.07 14.67
N GLU A 90 4.91 -12.35 14.13
CA GLU A 90 4.16 -12.81 12.95
C GLU A 90 4.82 -12.46 11.60
N GLY A 91 5.86 -11.61 11.59
CA GLY A 91 6.76 -11.40 10.44
C GLY A 91 6.07 -11.45 9.06
N ARG A 92 5.11 -10.57 8.79
CA ARG A 92 4.36 -10.58 7.52
C ARG A 92 4.84 -9.57 6.49
N GLY A 93 5.93 -8.85 6.75
CA GLY A 93 6.40 -7.74 5.94
C GLY A 93 5.41 -6.56 5.91
N ARG A 94 5.80 -5.48 5.24
CA ARG A 94 4.95 -4.31 4.97
C ARG A 94 5.09 -3.84 3.54
N VAL A 95 4.07 -3.13 3.08
CA VAL A 95 3.99 -2.59 1.73
C VAL A 95 3.94 -1.07 1.82
N PHE A 96 4.79 -0.40 1.07
CA PHE A 96 4.77 1.05 0.93
C PHE A 96 4.15 1.42 -0.41
N VAL A 97 3.24 2.40 -0.38
CA VAL A 97 2.57 2.98 -1.54
C VAL A 97 2.90 4.46 -1.60
N LEU A 98 3.39 4.93 -2.75
CA LEU A 98 3.59 6.37 -2.99
C LEU A 98 2.33 6.95 -3.65
N THR A 99 1.67 7.89 -2.98
CA THR A 99 0.42 8.50 -3.45
C THR A 99 0.07 9.76 -2.66
N ASP A 100 -0.69 10.67 -3.27
CA ASP A 100 -1.37 11.81 -2.66
C ASP A 100 -2.77 11.42 -2.11
N GLU A 101 -3.26 10.22 -2.40
CA GLU A 101 -4.57 9.77 -1.91
C GLU A 101 -4.60 9.53 -0.39
N PRO A 102 -5.73 9.80 0.30
CA PRO A 102 -5.89 9.48 1.71
C PRO A 102 -5.70 7.99 1.97
N LYS A 103 -4.98 7.63 3.05
CA LYS A 103 -4.66 6.23 3.42
C LYS A 103 -5.88 5.30 3.40
N THR A 104 -7.04 5.80 3.83
CA THR A 104 -8.30 5.05 3.84
C THR A 104 -8.78 4.69 2.42
N ALA A 105 -8.61 5.58 1.43
CA ALA A 105 -8.94 5.30 0.04
C ALA A 105 -8.01 4.25 -0.57
N VAL A 106 -6.70 4.38 -0.31
CA VAL A 106 -5.68 3.40 -0.72
C VAL A 106 -6.02 2.03 -0.17
N ILE A 107 -6.29 1.91 1.14
CA ILE A 107 -6.68 0.66 1.78
C ILE A 107 -7.91 0.04 1.10
N ARG A 108 -8.95 0.83 0.83
CA ARG A 108 -10.17 0.31 0.17
C ARG A 108 -9.88 -0.21 -1.24
N LYS A 109 -9.17 0.56 -2.06
CA LYS A 109 -8.83 0.16 -3.44
C LYS A 109 -7.98 -1.12 -3.47
N VAL A 110 -6.98 -1.22 -2.60
CA VAL A 110 -6.13 -2.41 -2.46
C VAL A 110 -6.94 -3.63 -2.03
N ALA A 111 -7.88 -3.47 -1.08
CA ALA A 111 -8.71 -4.58 -0.62
C ALA A 111 -9.61 -5.15 -1.72
N VAL A 112 -10.20 -4.29 -2.55
CA VAL A 112 -11.00 -4.72 -3.71
C VAL A 112 -10.15 -5.56 -4.67
N LYS A 113 -8.96 -5.07 -5.04
CA LYS A 113 -8.05 -5.80 -5.93
C LYS A 113 -7.55 -7.10 -5.32
N LEU A 114 -7.23 -7.10 -4.03
CA LEU A 114 -6.77 -8.29 -3.32
C LEU A 114 -7.82 -9.40 -3.34
N ARG A 115 -9.09 -9.07 -3.09
CA ARG A 115 -10.20 -10.03 -3.15
C ARG A 115 -10.41 -10.56 -4.57
N GLN A 116 -10.39 -9.68 -5.58
CA GLN A 116 -10.51 -10.09 -6.99
C GLN A 116 -9.43 -11.09 -7.40
N LEU A 117 -8.17 -10.83 -7.04
CA LEU A 117 -7.03 -11.71 -7.35
C LEU A 117 -7.13 -13.08 -6.66
N ARG A 118 -7.76 -13.16 -5.48
CA ARG A 118 -8.01 -14.45 -4.83
C ARG A 118 -9.19 -15.20 -5.45
N SER A 119 -10.27 -14.50 -5.80
CA SER A 119 -11.40 -15.11 -6.50
C SER A 119 -10.99 -15.69 -7.85
N SER A 120 -10.11 -15.00 -8.60
CA SER A 120 -9.66 -15.50 -9.92
C SER A 120 -8.77 -16.75 -9.81
N ARG A 121 -7.98 -16.90 -8.75
CA ARG A 121 -7.11 -18.08 -8.54
C ARG A 121 -7.87 -19.33 -8.10
N ALA A 122 -9.05 -19.18 -7.50
CA ALA A 122 -9.86 -20.32 -7.06
C ALA A 122 -10.64 -20.98 -8.21
N SER A 123 -10.75 -20.30 -9.36
CA SER A 123 -11.51 -20.75 -10.53
C SER A 123 -10.61 -21.24 -11.67
N SER A 124 -9.32 -21.49 -11.42
CA SER A 124 -8.32 -21.92 -12.42
C SER A 124 -7.70 -23.25 -12.03
#